data_AF-A0AAF3EQ66-F1
#
_entry.id   AF-A0AAF3EQ66-F1
#
_cell.length_a   1.000
_cell.length_b   1.000
_cell.length_c   1.000
_cell.angle_alpha   90.00
_cell.angle_beta   90.00
_cell.angle_gamma   90.00
#
_symmetry.space_group_name_H-M   'P 1'
#
loop_
_entity.id
_entity.type
_entity.pdbx_description
1 polymer ?
#
loop_
_entity_poly.entity_id
_entity_poly.type
_entity_poly.pdbx_seq_one_letter_code
_entity_poly.pdbx_strand_id
1 'polypeptide(L)' 'MIESKASTVELHDMDEEALRQLIDFIYTGQLTINSNLSHALLTTASMLQLNSVKDACAKYGLKFTEKANV' A
#
# COMPACT_ATOMS: atom_id res chain seq x y z
N MET A 1 20.85 7.24 -15.96
CA MET A 1 19.61 6.83 -15.26
C MET A 1 18.51 7.77 -15.72
N ILE A 2 17.55 7.27 -16.50
CA ILE A 2 16.55 8.12 -17.18
C ILE A 2 15.30 8.36 -16.33
N GLU A 3 14.95 7.44 -15.42
CA GLU A 3 13.85 7.64 -14.46
C GLU A 3 14.09 8.83 -13.54
N SER A 4 15.33 9.01 -13.06
CA SER A 4 15.67 10.12 -12.16
C SER A 4 15.54 11.51 -12.80
N LYS A 5 15.37 11.58 -14.13
CA LYS A 5 15.12 12.82 -14.89
C LYS A 5 13.73 12.84 -15.55
N ALA A 6 12.93 11.78 -15.39
CA ALA A 6 11.63 11.69 -16.01
C ALA A 6 10.60 12.45 -15.15
N SER A 7 9.87 13.40 -15.77
CA SER A 7 8.75 14.08 -15.10
C SER A 7 7.54 13.17 -14.88
N THR A 8 7.46 12.05 -15.60
CA THR A 8 6.38 11.08 -15.53
C THR A 8 6.98 9.68 -15.51
N VAL A 9 6.56 8.85 -14.55
CA VAL A 9 6.97 7.45 -14.44
C VAL A 9 5.73 6.58 -14.64
N GLU A 10 5.78 5.71 -15.65
CA GLU A 10 4.73 4.72 -15.88
C GLU A 10 4.97 3.53 -14.96
N LEU A 11 4.03 3.30 -14.04
CA LEU A 11 4.07 2.18 -13.09
C LEU A 11 3.22 1.04 -13.67
N HIS A 12 3.87 -0.07 -14.02
CA HIS A 12 3.21 -1.26 -14.55
C HIS A 12 2.93 -2.25 -13.41
N ASP A 13 1.86 -3.06 -13.55
CA ASP A 13 1.49 -4.12 -12.59
C ASP A 13 0.96 -3.63 -11.23
N MET A 14 0.47 -2.38 -11.17
CA MET A 14 -0.07 -1.81 -9.93
C MET A 14 -1.52 -1.39 -10.09
N ASP A 15 -2.30 -1.64 -9.06
CA ASP A 15 -3.70 -1.24 -8.99
C ASP A 15 -3.82 0.28 -8.77
N GLU A 16 -4.63 0.95 -9.58
CA GLU A 16 -4.76 2.42 -9.55
C GLU A 16 -5.27 2.92 -8.20
N GLU A 17 -6.21 2.18 -7.59
CA GLU A 17 -6.83 2.57 -6.32
C GLU A 17 -5.82 2.39 -5.18
N ALA A 18 -4.97 1.36 -5.27
CA ALA A 18 -3.94 1.09 -4.28
C ALA A 18 -2.86 2.17 -4.31
N LEU A 19 -2.40 2.57 -5.50
CA LEU A 19 -1.46 3.67 -5.67
C LEU A 19 -2.02 4.97 -5.10
N ARG A 20 -3.29 5.28 -5.40
CA ARG A 20 -3.92 6.52 -4.98
C ARG A 20 -4.03 6.62 -3.45
N GLN A 21 -4.39 5.53 -2.79
CA GLN A 21 -4.37 5.46 -1.33
C GLN A 21 -2.98 5.54 -0.72
N LEU A 22 -1.97 4.98 -1.40
CA LEU A 22 -0.59 5.11 -0.96
C LEU A 22 -0.14 6.57 -0.97
N ILE A 23 -0.45 7.29 -2.05
CA ILE A 23 -0.14 8.71 -2.19
C ILE A 23 -0.91 9.52 -1.15
N ASP A 24 -2.20 9.23 -0.96
CA ASP A 24 -2.99 9.89 0.08
C ASP A 24 -2.35 9.68 1.45
N PHE A 25 -1.97 8.45 1.80
CA PHE A 25 -1.25 8.17 3.05
C PHE A 25 0.08 8.91 3.18
N ILE A 26 0.85 9.05 2.10
CA ILE A 26 2.12 9.80 2.12
C ILE A 26 1.88 11.28 2.44
N TYR A 27 0.78 11.87 1.97
CA TYR A 27 0.46 13.28 2.16
C TYR A 27 -0.39 13.58 3.40
N THR A 28 -1.30 12.69 3.78
CA THR A 28 -2.29 12.89 4.87
C THR A 28 -1.96 12.07 6.12
N GLY A 29 -1.16 11.00 5.98
CA GLY A 29 -0.92 10.02 7.04
C GLY A 29 -2.12 9.09 7.32
N GLN A 30 -3.20 9.19 6.53
CA GLN A 30 -4.41 8.37 6.69
C GLN A 30 -4.45 7.28 5.61
N LEU A 31 -4.78 6.05 6.01
CA LEU A 31 -4.83 4.89 5.11
C LEU A 31 -6.11 4.11 5.32
N THR A 32 -6.88 3.88 4.26
CA THR A 32 -8.17 3.16 4.32
C THR A 32 -8.02 1.75 3.78
N ILE A 33 -7.64 0.83 4.67
CA ILE A 33 -7.41 -0.57 4.30
C ILE A 33 -8.75 -1.28 4.04
N ASN A 34 -8.98 -1.65 2.78
CA ASN A 34 -10.09 -2.52 2.35
C ASN A 34 -9.59 -3.93 2.07
N SER A 35 -10.39 -4.97 2.30
CA SER A 35 -9.96 -6.37 2.15
C SER A 35 -9.52 -6.75 0.72
N ASN A 36 -10.12 -6.16 -0.31
CA ASN A 36 -9.64 -6.32 -1.69
C ASN A 36 -8.37 -5.51 -1.94
N LEU A 37 -8.30 -4.29 -1.39
CA LEU A 37 -7.20 -3.39 -1.64
C LEU A 37 -5.94 -3.77 -0.85
N SER A 38 -6.06 -4.39 0.32
CA SER A 38 -4.95 -4.69 1.21
C SER A 38 -3.89 -5.59 0.54
N HIS A 39 -4.31 -6.51 -0.32
CA HIS A 39 -3.42 -7.35 -1.10
C HIS A 39 -2.66 -6.54 -2.15
N ALA A 40 -3.37 -5.75 -2.94
CA ALA A 40 -2.77 -4.87 -3.95
C ALA A 40 -1.82 -3.88 -3.28
N LEU A 41 -2.27 -3.18 -2.24
CA LEU A 41 -1.53 -2.20 -1.45
C LEU A 41 -0.26 -2.79 -0.82
N LEU A 42 -0.31 -4.02 -0.33
CA LEU A 42 0.86 -4.71 0.22
C LEU A 42 1.91 -4.97 -0.87
N THR A 43 1.46 -5.42 -2.06
CA THR A 43 2.32 -5.61 -3.23
C THR A 43 2.94 -4.28 -3.67
N THR A 44 2.14 -3.22 -3.79
CA THR A 44 2.59 -1.87 -4.17
C THR A 44 3.58 -1.31 -3.17
N ALA A 45 3.26 -1.38 -1.87
CA ALA A 45 4.14 -0.91 -0.79
C ALA A 45 5.44 -1.69 -0.73
N SER A 46 5.42 -2.98 -1.08
CA SER A 46 6.62 -3.79 -1.16
C SER A 46 7.50 -3.42 -2.36
N MET A 47 6.90 -3.10 -3.51
CA MET A 47 7.63 -2.58 -4.69
C MET A 47 8.24 -1.21 -4.42
N LEU A 48 7.49 -0.32 -3.77
CA LEU A 48 7.92 1.05 -3.41
C LEU A 48 8.74 1.11 -2.11
N GLN A 49 8.98 -0.03 -1.45
CA GLN A 49 9.69 -0.15 -0.17
C GLN A 49 9.13 0.74 0.97
N LEU A 50 7.82 1.01 0.95
CA LEU A 50 7.13 1.79 1.98
C LEU A 50 6.79 0.93 3.20
N ASN A 51 7.77 0.79 4.10
CA ASN A 51 7.65 -0.04 5.30
C ASN A 51 6.51 0.38 6.23
N SER A 52 6.17 1.67 6.30
CA SER A 52 5.05 2.16 7.12
C SER A 52 3.69 1.60 6.68
N VAL A 53 3.49 1.45 5.37
CA VAL A 53 2.26 0.87 4.81
C VAL A 53 2.24 -0.64 4.99
N LYS A 54 3.40 -1.31 4.87
CA LYS A 54 3.53 -2.74 5.17
C LYS A 54 3.16 -3.07 6.62
N ASP A 55 3.60 -2.28 7.59
CA ASP A 55 3.22 -2.47 9.01
C ASP A 55 1.72 -2.27 9.21
N ALA A 56 1.13 -1.26 8.58
CA ALA A 56 -0.30 -0.98 8.64
C ALA A 56 -1.15 -2.14 8.05
N CYS A 57 -0.77 -2.66 6.88
CA CYS A 57 -1.41 -3.82 6.28
C CYS A 57 -1.22 -5.10 7.12
N ALA A 58 -0.02 -5.33 7.66
CA ALA A 58 0.25 -6.48 8.53
C ALA A 58 -0.57 -6.44 9.82
N LYS A 59 -0.70 -5.26 10.44
CA LYS A 59 -1.59 -5.04 11.60
C LYS A 59 -3.04 -5.33 11.27
N TYR A 60 -3.51 -4.94 10.08
CA TYR A 60 -4.89 -5.22 9.67
C TYR A 60 -5.15 -6.72 9.52
N GLY A 61 -4.21 -7.45 8.91
CA GLY A 61 -4.29 -8.92 8.79
C GLY A 61 -4.30 -9.64 10.14
N LEU A 62 -3.42 -9.24 11.06
CA LEU A 62 -3.37 -9.79 12.43
C LEU A 62 -4.68 -9.53 13.19
N LYS A 63 -5.29 -8.35 13.01
CA LYS A 63 -6.55 -7.98 13.65
C LYS A 63 -7.72 -8.89 13.27
N PHE A 64 -7.68 -9.49 12.07
CA PHE A 64 -8.66 -10.51 11.67
C PHE A 64 -8.41 -11.87 12.35
N THR A 65 -7.14 -12.22 12.57
CA THR A 65 -6.76 -13.48 13.25
C THR A 65 -7.02 -13.47 14.76
N GLU A 66 -6.95 -12.30 15.43
CA GLU A 66 -7.25 -12.18 16.86
C GLU A 66 -8.74 -12.35 17.18
N LYS A 67 -9.65 -12.04 16.24
CA LYS A 67 -11.11 -12.19 16.45
C LYS A 67 -11.61 -13.62 16.27
N ALA A 68 -10.75 -14.55 15.86
CA ALA A 68 -11.10 -15.96 15.63
C ALA A 68 -10.63 -16.92 16.73
N ASN A 69 -10.15 -16.42 17.89
CA ASN A 69 -9.72 -17.25 19.02
C ASN A 69 -10.59 -17.07 20.29
N VAL A 70 -11.92 -17.05 20.14
CA VAL A 70 -12.86 -17.23 21.26
C VAL A 70 -13.94 -18.24 20.90
#